data_AF-A0A432ZBT5-F1
#
_entry.id   AF-A0A432ZBT5-F1
#
_cell.length_a   1.000
_cell.length_b   1.000
_cell.length_c   1.000
_cell.angle_alpha   90.00
_cell.angle_beta   90.00
_cell.angle_gamma   90.00
#
_symmetry.space_group_name_H-M   'P 1'
#
loop_
_entity.id
_entity.type
_entity.pdbx_description
1 polymer ?
#
loop_
_entity_poly.entity_id
_entity_poly.type
_entity_poly.pdbx_seq_one_letter_code
_entity_poly.pdbx_strand_id
1 'polypeptide(L)'
;MTSSVSENHQFHQAFTAGTQQLQNNNFVQALHYLTQAKSSALAIADDELLGPNARQNYVTTSLIIMGVQFRQQRYADTLASYYQVFHLLDRWLATTQDYALKKRLRGYQALAEKACRHLHLERFREEASYAHSTK
;
A
#
# COMPACT_ATOMS: atom_id res chain seq x y z
N MET A 1 18.91 14.65 -10.21
CA MET A 1 18.40 13.30 -9.90
C MET A 1 18.77 13.02 -8.45
N THR A 2 17.79 12.75 -7.59
CA THR A 2 18.02 12.26 -6.23
C THR A 2 18.62 10.85 -6.30
N SER A 3 19.57 10.52 -5.43
CA SER A 3 20.19 9.19 -5.43
C SER A 3 19.21 8.15 -4.86
N SER A 4 19.31 6.90 -5.32
CA SER A 4 18.44 5.83 -4.80
C SER A 4 18.55 5.64 -3.29
N VAL A 5 19.74 5.91 -2.72
CA VAL A 5 19.98 5.91 -1.27
C VAL A 5 19.21 7.04 -0.58
N SER A 6 19.15 8.22 -1.18
CA SER A 6 18.40 9.36 -0.64
C SER A 6 16.89 9.07 -0.64
N GLU A 7 16.35 8.51 -1.73
CA GLU A 7 14.94 8.10 -1.79
C GLU A 7 14.62 6.99 -0.78
N ASN A 8 15.52 6.01 -0.61
CA ASN A 8 15.32 4.98 0.41
C ASN A 8 15.34 5.57 1.83
N HIS A 9 16.19 6.55 2.10
CA HIS A 9 16.20 7.27 3.37
C HIS A 9 14.90 8.05 3.60
N GLN A 10 14.44 8.78 2.59
CA GLN A 10 13.17 9.53 2.63
C GLN A 10 11.99 8.59 2.86
N PHE A 11 11.98 7.41 2.22
CA PHE A 11 10.99 6.37 2.49
C PHE A 11 10.93 6.04 3.98
N HIS A 12 12.07 5.72 4.61
CA HIS A 12 12.09 5.32 6.02
C HIS A 12 11.68 6.45 6.96
N GLN A 13 12.09 7.70 6.68
CA GLN A 13 11.68 8.86 7.46
C GLN A 13 10.16 9.08 7.39
N ALA A 14 9.60 9.14 6.18
CA ALA A 14 8.18 9.34 5.97
C ALA A 14 7.35 8.16 6.49
N PHE A 15 7.82 6.93 6.31
CA PHE A 15 7.11 5.74 6.82
C PHE A 15 7.05 5.74 8.35
N THR A 16 8.16 6.08 9.02
CA THR A 16 8.22 6.17 10.48
C THR A 16 7.30 7.28 11.03
N ALA A 17 7.31 8.45 10.38
CA ALA A 17 6.38 9.53 10.75
C ALA A 17 4.92 9.10 10.54
N GLY A 18 4.62 8.45 9.41
CA GLY A 18 3.28 7.95 9.10
C GLY A 18 2.77 6.92 10.11
N THR A 19 3.60 5.95 10.50
CA THR A 19 3.23 4.95 11.50
C THR A 19 3.07 5.54 12.90
N GLN A 20 3.88 6.53 13.27
CA GLN A 20 3.69 7.27 14.52
C GLN A 20 2.34 8.00 14.55
N GLN A 21 1.95 8.64 13.44
CA GLN A 21 0.63 9.28 13.36
C GLN A 21 -0.52 8.28 13.42
N LEU A 22 -0.35 7.05 12.90
CA LEU A 22 -1.33 5.98 13.07
C LEU A 22 -1.52 5.57 14.52
N GLN A 23 -0.42 5.43 15.28
CA GLN A 23 -0.48 5.13 16.71
C GLN A 23 -1.23 6.22 17.49
N ASN A 24 -1.09 7.47 17.05
CA ASN A 24 -1.79 8.63 17.61
C ASN A 24 -3.23 8.81 17.08
N ASN A 25 -3.75 7.89 16.28
CA ASN A 25 -5.05 7.99 15.59
C ASN A 25 -5.20 9.24 14.70
N ASN A 26 -4.09 9.89 14.31
CA ASN A 26 -4.11 11.05 13.43
C ASN A 26 -4.08 10.59 11.97
N PHE A 27 -5.22 10.09 11.50
CA PHE A 27 -5.29 9.39 10.21
C PHE A 27 -5.04 10.30 9.00
N VAL A 28 -5.32 11.61 9.10
CA VAL A 28 -5.05 12.57 8.02
C VAL A 28 -3.53 12.74 7.84
N GLN A 29 -2.80 12.99 8.93
CA GLN A 29 -1.34 13.14 8.85
C GLN A 29 -0.65 11.81 8.54
N ALA A 30 -1.18 10.69 9.04
CA ALA A 30 -0.68 9.37 8.65
C ALA A 30 -0.77 9.17 7.12
N LEU A 31 -1.92 9.48 6.50
CA LEU A 31 -2.06 9.37 5.05
C LEU A 31 -1.08 10.27 4.28
N HIS A 32 -0.85 11.49 4.78
CA HIS A 32 0.11 12.41 4.17
C HIS A 32 1.52 11.80 4.11
N TYR A 33 2.06 11.38 5.26
CA TYR A 33 3.40 10.79 5.35
C TYR A 33 3.51 9.45 4.64
N LEU A 34 2.51 8.57 4.76
CA LEU A 34 2.51 7.29 4.07
C LEU A 34 2.46 7.46 2.54
N THR A 35 1.77 8.48 2.03
CA THR A 35 1.76 8.78 0.59
C THR A 35 3.13 9.26 0.09
N GLN A 36 3.84 10.06 0.89
CA GLN A 36 5.23 10.42 0.61
C GLN A 36 6.13 9.19 0.60
N ALA A 37 6.03 8.34 1.63
CA ALA A 37 6.78 7.09 1.69
C ALA A 37 6.51 6.21 0.46
N LYS A 38 5.23 5.99 0.12
CA LYS A 38 4.84 5.22 -1.08
C LYS A 38 5.52 5.76 -2.34
N SER A 39 5.59 7.09 -2.49
CA SER A 39 6.17 7.74 -3.67
C SER A 39 7.69 7.54 -3.73
N SER A 40 8.41 7.72 -2.61
CA SER A 40 9.85 7.46 -2.56
C SER A 40 10.19 6.00 -2.80
N ALA A 41 9.39 5.06 -2.29
CA ALA A 41 9.58 3.63 -2.58
C ALA A 41 9.37 3.32 -4.07
N LEU A 42 8.37 3.94 -4.71
CA LEU A 42 8.15 3.75 -6.14
C LEU A 42 9.29 4.32 -7.00
N ALA A 43 9.85 5.46 -6.61
CA ALA A 43 10.93 6.13 -7.33
C ALA A 43 12.17 5.24 -7.52
N ILE A 44 12.41 4.31 -6.60
CA ILE A 44 13.55 3.38 -6.64
C ILE A 44 13.14 1.92 -6.85
N ALA A 45 11.89 1.65 -7.25
CA ALA A 45 11.40 0.28 -7.45
C ALA A 45 12.10 -0.46 -8.61
N ASP A 46 12.70 0.27 -9.55
CA ASP A 46 13.43 -0.28 -10.69
C ASP A 46 14.96 -0.26 -10.48
N ASP A 47 15.44 0.18 -9.31
CA ASP A 47 16.86 0.13 -8.95
C ASP A 47 17.36 -1.32 -8.85
N GLU A 48 18.59 -1.59 -9.31
CA GLU A 48 19.15 -2.94 -9.36
C GLU A 48 19.34 -3.55 -7.97
N LEU A 49 19.82 -2.77 -7.02
CA LEU A 49 20.17 -3.24 -5.68
C LEU A 49 19.01 -3.06 -4.69
N LEU A 50 18.37 -1.89 -4.73
CA LEU A 50 17.32 -1.50 -3.78
C LEU A 50 15.91 -1.84 -4.27
N GLY A 51 15.73 -2.08 -5.57
CA GLY A 51 14.43 -2.32 -6.20
C GLY A 51 13.59 -3.42 -5.53
N PRO A 52 14.15 -4.60 -5.20
CA PRO A 52 13.39 -5.64 -4.51
C PRO A 52 12.77 -5.17 -3.18
N ASN A 53 13.53 -4.46 -2.36
CA ASN A 53 13.04 -3.94 -1.07
C ASN A 53 12.07 -2.76 -1.29
N ALA A 54 12.36 -1.90 -2.26
CA ALA A 54 11.50 -0.79 -2.65
C ALA A 54 10.11 -1.25 -3.09
N ARG A 55 10.00 -2.33 -3.88
CA ARG A 55 8.71 -2.93 -4.27
C ARG A 55 7.94 -3.47 -3.07
N GLN A 56 8.62 -4.13 -2.14
CA GLN A 56 8.01 -4.57 -0.87
C GLN A 56 7.46 -3.38 -0.08
N ASN A 57 8.28 -2.34 0.06
CA ASN A 57 7.94 -1.11 0.77
C ASN A 57 6.73 -0.41 0.14
N TYR A 58 6.69 -0.32 -1.19
CA TYR A 58 5.56 0.22 -1.94
C TYR A 58 4.27 -0.55 -1.66
N VAL A 59 4.29 -1.89 -1.78
CA VAL A 59 3.10 -2.72 -1.55
C VAL A 59 2.63 -2.58 -0.10
N THR A 60 3.54 -2.75 0.86
CA THR A 60 3.22 -2.68 2.29
C THR A 60 2.58 -1.35 2.65
N THR A 61 3.19 -0.25 2.23
CA THR A 61 2.68 1.10 2.48
C THR A 61 1.32 1.32 1.83
N SER A 62 1.12 0.80 0.61
CA SER A 62 -0.17 0.90 -0.08
C SER A 62 -1.29 0.16 0.66
N LEU A 63 -1.02 -1.04 1.19
CA LEU A 63 -2.01 -1.79 1.98
C LEU A 63 -2.38 -1.05 3.27
N ILE A 64 -1.42 -0.41 3.93
CA ILE A 64 -1.68 0.42 5.11
C ILE A 64 -2.57 1.62 4.71
N ILE A 65 -2.21 2.34 3.64
CA ILE A 65 -3.02 3.46 3.12
C ILE A 65 -4.45 3.02 2.84
N MET A 66 -4.66 1.87 2.20
CA MET A 66 -5.98 1.32 1.92
C MET A 66 -6.79 1.06 3.19
N GLY A 67 -6.18 0.48 4.22
CA GLY A 67 -6.83 0.26 5.51
C GLY A 67 -7.24 1.58 6.19
N VAL A 68 -6.39 2.60 6.10
CA VAL A 68 -6.66 3.93 6.67
C VAL A 68 -7.78 4.65 5.89
N GLN A 69 -7.73 4.63 4.56
CA GLN A 69 -8.77 5.19 3.70
C GLN A 69 -10.12 4.50 3.96
N PHE A 70 -10.11 3.17 4.08
CA PHE A 70 -11.32 2.41 4.39
C PHE A 70 -11.91 2.79 5.75
N ARG A 71 -11.08 2.90 6.80
CA ARG A 71 -11.53 3.33 8.14
C ARG A 71 -12.11 4.75 8.15
N GLN A 72 -11.69 5.60 7.21
CA GLN A 72 -12.25 6.94 7.00
C GLN A 72 -13.44 6.94 6.02
N GLN A 73 -13.95 5.78 5.60
CA GLN A 73 -15.04 5.64 4.62
C GLN A 73 -14.73 6.26 3.25
N ARG A 74 -13.44 6.42 2.92
CA ARG A 74 -12.96 6.94 1.62
C ARG A 74 -12.89 5.81 0.58
N TYR A 75 -14.01 5.13 0.34
CA TYR A 75 -14.03 3.89 -0.44
C TYR A 75 -13.57 4.05 -1.90
N ALA A 76 -13.85 5.19 -2.54
CA ALA A 76 -13.37 5.49 -3.88
C ALA A 76 -11.83 5.56 -3.93
N ASP A 77 -11.21 6.17 -2.92
CA ASP A 77 -9.76 6.26 -2.82
C ASP A 77 -9.12 4.90 -2.51
N THR A 78 -9.77 4.09 -1.67
CA THR A 78 -9.34 2.70 -1.41
C THR A 78 -9.33 1.88 -2.71
N LEU A 79 -10.38 2.02 -3.52
CA LEU A 79 -10.48 1.33 -4.82
C LEU A 79 -9.43 1.83 -5.83
N ALA A 80 -9.18 3.14 -5.88
CA ALA A 80 -8.11 3.69 -6.71
C ALA A 80 -6.72 3.15 -6.29
N SER A 81 -6.44 3.12 -4.98
CA SER A 81 -5.21 2.55 -4.43
C SER A 81 -5.06 1.07 -4.77
N TYR A 82 -6.16 0.31 -4.70
CA TYR A 82 -6.20 -1.09 -5.12
C TYR A 82 -5.73 -1.26 -6.58
N TYR A 83 -6.38 -0.56 -7.52
CA TYR A 83 -6.02 -0.68 -8.94
C TYR A 83 -4.56 -0.32 -9.22
N GLN A 84 -4.05 0.74 -8.57
CA GLN A 84 -2.65 1.13 -8.71
C GLN A 84 -1.68 0.03 -8.27
N VAL A 85 -1.96 -0.64 -7.15
CA VAL A 85 -1.11 -1.72 -6.63
C VAL A 85 -1.09 -2.91 -7.58
N PHE A 86 -2.25 -3.35 -8.06
CA PHE A 86 -2.34 -4.50 -8.97
C PHE A 86 -1.69 -4.23 -10.31
N HIS A 87 -1.93 -3.05 -10.89
CA HIS A 87 -1.29 -2.67 -12.15
C HIS A 87 0.24 -2.68 -12.05
N LEU A 88 0.80 -2.17 -10.95
CA LEU A 88 2.25 -2.20 -10.74
C LEU A 88 2.80 -3.60 -10.48
N LEU A 89 2.09 -4.42 -9.71
CA LEU A 89 2.47 -5.82 -9.49
C LEU A 89 2.47 -6.62 -10.79
N ASP A 90 1.45 -6.46 -11.63
CA ASP A 90 1.37 -7.12 -12.93
C ASP A 90 2.52 -6.67 -13.85
N ARG A 91 2.82 -5.37 -13.89
CA ARG A 91 4.00 -4.85 -14.59
C ARG A 91 5.29 -5.50 -14.09
N TRP A 92 5.53 -5.50 -12.79
CA TRP A 92 6.77 -6.08 -12.23
C TRP A 92 6.86 -7.59 -12.47
N LEU A 93 5.75 -8.32 -12.41
CA LEU A 93 5.71 -9.75 -12.71
C LEU A 93 6.03 -10.05 -14.18
N ALA A 94 5.57 -9.18 -15.09
CA ALA A 94 5.83 -9.32 -16.52
C ALA A 94 7.29 -9.01 -16.88
N THR A 95 7.92 -8.03 -16.21
CA THR A 95 9.28 -7.58 -16.54
C THR A 95 10.38 -8.29 -15.76
N THR A 96 10.10 -8.83 -14.57
CA THR A 96 11.10 -9.55 -13.78
C THR A 96 11.50 -10.83 -14.51
N GLN A 97 12.79 -11.16 -14.54
CA GLN A 97 13.28 -12.46 -15.05
C GLN A 97 13.73 -13.39 -13.93
N ASP A 98 14.18 -12.84 -12.80
CA ASP A 98 14.59 -13.57 -11.60
C ASP A 98 13.40 -14.33 -10.98
N TYR A 99 13.58 -15.65 -10.81
CA TYR A 99 12.57 -16.54 -10.25
C TYR A 99 12.25 -16.26 -8.77
N ALA A 100 13.26 -15.98 -7.94
CA ALA A 100 13.07 -15.68 -6.53
C ALA A 100 12.31 -14.35 -6.35
N LEU A 101 12.63 -13.34 -7.16
CA LEU A 101 11.90 -12.07 -7.17
C LEU A 101 10.46 -12.25 -7.67
N LYS A 102 10.23 -13.03 -8.75
CA LYS A 102 8.87 -13.38 -9.19
C LYS A 102 8.05 -14.03 -8.07
N LYS A 103 8.65 -14.98 -7.34
CA LYS A 103 7.98 -15.64 -6.20
C LYS A 103 7.58 -14.63 -5.12
N ARG A 104 8.44 -13.67 -4.79
CA ARG A 104 8.12 -12.59 -3.84
C ARG A 104 6.98 -11.71 -4.34
N LEU A 105 7.03 -11.28 -5.61
CA LEU A 105 5.97 -10.48 -6.23
C LEU A 105 4.60 -11.19 -6.24
N ARG A 106 4.57 -12.50 -6.51
CA ARG A 106 3.34 -13.31 -6.37
C ARG A 106 2.84 -13.35 -4.93
N GLY A 107 3.74 -13.43 -3.96
CA GLY A 107 3.39 -13.31 -2.55
C GLY A 107 2.75 -11.96 -2.21
N TYR A 108 3.29 -10.87 -2.75
CA TYR A 108 2.73 -9.53 -2.59
C TYR A 108 1.35 -9.38 -3.26
N GLN A 109 1.17 -9.97 -4.45
CA GLN A 109 -0.13 -10.04 -5.13
C GLN A 109 -1.16 -10.79 -4.28
N ALA A 110 -0.83 -11.97 -3.79
CA ALA A 110 -1.73 -12.75 -2.92
C ALA A 110 -2.09 -12.00 -1.63
N LEU A 111 -1.12 -11.28 -1.04
CA LEU A 111 -1.36 -10.44 0.13
C LEU A 111 -2.32 -9.28 -0.19
N ALA A 112 -2.11 -8.59 -1.30
CA ALA A 112 -2.97 -7.51 -1.75
C ALA A 112 -4.40 -8.01 -2.02
N GLU A 113 -4.56 -9.16 -2.67
CA GLU A 113 -5.87 -9.77 -2.92
C GLU A 113 -6.59 -10.10 -1.60
N LYS A 114 -5.87 -10.67 -0.63
CA LYS A 114 -6.43 -11.00 0.68
C LYS A 114 -6.89 -9.75 1.42
N ALA A 115 -6.09 -8.68 1.41
CA ALA A 115 -6.47 -7.40 2.00
C ALA A 115 -7.77 -6.86 1.38
N CYS A 116 -7.90 -6.95 0.05
CA CYS A 116 -9.08 -6.45 -0.65
C CYS A 116 -10.34 -7.25 -0.36
N ARG A 117 -10.22 -8.58 -0.32
CA ARG A 117 -11.32 -9.44 0.13
C ARG A 117 -11.76 -9.08 1.55
N HIS A 118 -10.82 -8.83 2.45
CA HIS A 118 -11.15 -8.43 3.82
C HIS A 118 -11.91 -7.10 3.87
N LEU A 119 -11.42 -6.06 3.19
CA LEU A 119 -12.09 -4.75 3.14
C LEU A 119 -13.48 -4.84 2.50
N HIS A 120 -13.67 -5.69 1.49
CA HIS A 120 -14.98 -5.91 0.88
C HIS A 120 -15.96 -6.59 1.84
N LEU A 121 -15.51 -7.60 2.59
CA LEU A 121 -16.32 -8.27 3.61
C LEU A 121 -16.68 -7.33 4.77
N GLU A 122 -15.76 -6.49 5.22
CA GLU A 122 -16.04 -5.48 6.25
C GLU A 122 -17.11 -4.50 5.78
N ARG A 123 -17.03 -4.04 4.52
CA ARG A 123 -18.05 -3.16 3.95
C ARG A 123 -19.43 -3.82 3.93
N PHE A 124 -19.52 -5.09 3.52
CA PHE A 124 -20.80 -5.81 3.56
C PHE A 124 -21.36 -5.95 4.98
N ARG A 125 -20.50 -6.14 5.99
CA ARG A 125 -20.92 -6.18 7.40
C ARG A 125 -21.46 -4.84 7.87
N GLU A 126 -20.79 -3.73 7.52
CA GLU A 126 -21.27 -2.38 7.80
C GLU A 126 -22.66 -2.15 7.18
N GLU A 127 -22.80 -2.41 5.87
CA GLU A 127 -24.07 -2.26 5.14
C GLU A 127 -25.19 -3.13 5.73
N ALA A 128 -24.90 -4.39 6.10
CA ALA A 128 -25.88 -5.28 6.73
C ALA A 128 -26.28 -4.80 8.12
N SER A 129 -25.35 -4.30 8.94
CA SER A 129 -25.63 -3.77 10.27
C SER A 129 -26.54 -2.53 10.20
N TYR A 130 -26.26 -1.60 9.28
CA TYR A 130 -27.10 -0.42 9.06
C TYR A 130 -28.52 -0.80 8.61
N ALA A 131 -28.67 -1.81 7.75
CA ALA A 131 -29.98 -2.30 7.30
C ALA A 131 -30.81 -2.98 8.41
N HIS A 132 -30.16 -3.53 9.45
CA HIS A 132 -30.84 -4.11 10.61
C HIS A 132 -31.20 -3.07 11.68
N SER A 133 -30.44 -1.97 11.78
CA SER A 133 -30.69 -0.89 12.75
C SER A 133 -31.79 0.09 12.32
N THR A 134 -32.23 0.04 11.06
CA THR A 134 -33.25 0.94 10.48
C THR A 134 -34.63 0.30 10.35
N LYS A 135 -34.84 -0.87 10.96
CA LYS A 135 -36.15 -1.54 11.12
C LYS A 135 -36.58 -1.49 12.58
#